data_AF-A0A1M3D7L5-F1
#
_entry.id   AF-A0A1M3D7L5-F1
#
_cell.length_a   1.000
_cell.length_b   1.000
_cell.length_c   1.000
_cell.angle_alpha   90.00
_cell.angle_beta   90.00
_cell.angle_gamma   90.00
#
_symmetry.space_group_name_H-M   'P 1'
#
loop_
_entity.id
_entity.type
_entity.pdbx_description
1 polymer ?
#
loop_
_entity_poly.entity_id
_entity_poly.type
_entity_poly.pdbx_seq_one_letter_code
_entity_poly.pdbx_strand_id
1 'polypeptide(L)'
;MEDLLLEHEIAELEYDLDRTMATLVSNPHFELPTLGLAIDGWEGVKAMYSHFLMKGGRERNMQAVARIIAEARNTLMREAWVSYDNLEGKRVTGVYMVVVEFDPELKKIVGERMYADTIYTDLLKELFGENIGSLPGSSPISDSTPIIDVHDAFEAAAARGIAINNPHVKPAL
;
A
#
# COMPACT_ATOMS: atom_id res chain seq x y z
N MET A 1 -15.49 -3.17 8.03
CA MET A 1 -14.24 -2.89 7.29
C MET A 1 -13.76 -1.51 7.70
N GLU A 2 -14.61 -0.49 7.55
CA GLU A 2 -14.34 0.86 8.07
C GLU A 2 -13.97 0.90 9.56
N ASP A 3 -14.74 0.27 10.46
CA ASP A 3 -14.40 0.26 11.90
C ASP A 3 -13.01 -0.32 12.21
N LEU A 4 -12.62 -1.39 11.49
CA LEU A 4 -11.30 -2.01 11.64
C LEU A 4 -10.21 -1.08 11.09
N LEU A 5 -10.46 -0.45 9.95
CA LEU A 5 -9.53 0.50 9.36
C LEU A 5 -9.36 1.72 10.26
N LEU A 6 -10.42 2.22 10.87
CA LEU A 6 -10.37 3.31 11.83
C LEU A 6 -9.52 2.93 13.06
N GLU A 7 -9.71 1.73 13.62
CA GLU A 7 -8.86 1.24 14.71
C GLU A 7 -7.39 1.10 14.27
N HIS A 8 -7.15 0.61 13.05
CA HIS A 8 -5.81 0.52 12.49
C HIS A 8 -5.14 1.90 12.39
N GLU A 9 -5.82 2.87 11.81
CA GLU A 9 -5.34 4.25 11.65
C GLU A 9 -5.09 4.94 13.00
N ILE A 10 -6.01 4.76 13.97
CA ILE A 10 -5.82 5.29 15.32
C ILE A 10 -4.57 4.69 15.94
N ALA A 11 -4.38 3.38 15.86
CA ALA A 11 -3.20 2.72 16.39
C ALA A 11 -1.90 3.21 15.71
N GLU A 12 -1.91 3.39 14.38
CA GLU A 12 -0.78 3.96 13.65
C GLU A 12 -0.45 5.38 14.12
N LEU A 13 -1.45 6.25 14.21
CA LEU A 13 -1.25 7.67 14.57
C LEU A 13 -0.94 7.88 16.05
N GLU A 14 -1.33 6.94 16.92
CA GLU A 14 -0.93 6.88 18.33
C GLU A 14 0.41 6.14 18.54
N TYR A 15 1.03 5.66 17.46
CA TYR A 15 2.31 4.95 17.45
C TYR A 15 2.31 3.64 18.26
N ASP A 16 1.16 2.97 18.33
CA ASP A 16 0.99 1.71 19.04
C ASP A 16 1.16 0.52 18.08
N LEU A 17 2.42 0.06 17.97
CA LEU A 17 2.79 -1.04 17.08
C LEU A 17 2.00 -2.32 17.39
N ASP A 18 1.76 -2.64 18.66
CA ASP A 18 1.10 -3.89 19.01
C ASP A 18 -0.39 -3.83 18.63
N ARG A 19 -1.06 -2.69 18.82
CA ARG A 19 -2.43 -2.47 18.35
C ARG A 19 -2.51 -2.50 16.82
N THR A 20 -1.58 -1.83 16.12
CA THR A 20 -1.52 -1.87 14.66
C THR A 20 -1.41 -3.31 14.16
N MET A 21 -0.44 -4.08 14.68
CA MET A 21 -0.24 -5.47 14.27
C MET A 21 -1.44 -6.37 14.63
N ALA A 22 -2.17 -6.11 15.71
CA ALA A 22 -3.35 -6.90 16.10
C ALA A 22 -4.48 -6.88 15.06
N THR A 23 -4.57 -5.82 14.25
CA THR A 23 -5.57 -5.69 13.17
C THR A 23 -5.27 -6.56 11.93
N LEU A 24 -4.05 -7.10 11.83
CA LEU A 24 -3.59 -7.86 10.68
C LEU A 24 -3.80 -9.36 10.85
N VAL A 25 -3.93 -10.06 9.73
CA VAL A 25 -3.82 -11.53 9.67
C VAL A 25 -2.41 -11.99 10.08
N SER A 26 -2.22 -13.30 10.32
CA SER A 26 -0.93 -13.85 10.76
C SER A 26 0.14 -13.90 9.66
N ASN A 27 -0.25 -13.81 8.39
CA ASN A 27 0.68 -13.77 7.26
C ASN A 27 0.26 -12.68 6.27
N PRO A 28 0.42 -11.40 6.63
CA PRO A 28 0.00 -10.28 5.79
C PRO A 28 0.90 -10.14 4.56
N HIS A 29 0.38 -9.52 3.50
CA HIS A 29 1.12 -9.19 2.28
C HIS A 29 1.00 -7.69 1.97
N PHE A 30 2.12 -6.98 2.00
CA PHE A 30 2.15 -5.54 1.76
C PHE A 30 2.96 -5.23 0.52
N GLU A 31 2.51 -4.27 -0.27
CA GLU A 31 3.22 -3.77 -1.44
C GLU A 31 3.40 -2.25 -1.35
N LEU A 32 4.63 -1.82 -1.60
CA LEU A 32 5.04 -0.43 -1.75
C LEU A 32 5.56 -0.20 -3.19
N PRO A 33 4.67 -0.14 -4.22
CA PRO A 33 5.08 0.01 -5.62
C PRO A 33 6.02 1.18 -5.91
N THR A 34 5.90 2.30 -5.20
CA THR A 34 6.80 3.46 -5.37
C THR A 34 8.24 3.18 -4.94
N LEU A 35 8.46 2.12 -4.17
CA LEU A 35 9.76 1.60 -3.74
C LEU A 35 10.11 0.28 -4.46
N GLY A 36 9.21 -0.25 -5.29
CA GLY A 36 9.38 -1.52 -5.99
C GLY A 36 9.40 -2.75 -5.07
N LEU A 37 8.77 -2.67 -3.89
CA LEU A 37 8.96 -3.66 -2.82
C LEU A 37 7.65 -4.33 -2.37
N ALA A 38 7.68 -5.65 -2.25
CA ALA A 38 6.69 -6.45 -1.53
C ALA A 38 7.28 -6.92 -0.20
N ILE A 39 6.44 -7.04 0.83
CA ILE A 39 6.81 -7.48 2.17
C ILE A 39 5.78 -8.50 2.64
N ASP A 40 6.25 -9.73 2.84
CA ASP A 40 5.44 -10.86 3.26
C ASP A 40 5.66 -11.22 4.73
N GLY A 41 4.57 -11.59 5.38
CA GLY A 41 4.59 -12.22 6.68
C GLY A 41 4.74 -11.25 7.85
N TRP A 42 4.41 -11.79 9.03
CA TRP A 42 4.26 -11.02 10.25
C TRP A 42 5.53 -10.23 10.64
N GLU A 43 6.69 -10.89 10.59
CA GLU A 43 7.97 -10.28 10.98
C GLU A 43 8.38 -9.13 10.05
N GLY A 44 8.16 -9.31 8.74
CA GLY A 44 8.44 -8.28 7.74
C GLY A 44 7.59 -7.05 7.93
N VAL A 45 6.27 -7.25 8.03
CA VAL A 45 5.31 -6.16 8.23
C VAL A 45 5.49 -5.48 9.59
N LYS A 46 5.79 -6.24 10.65
CA LYS A 46 6.13 -5.65 11.96
C LYS A 46 7.39 -4.78 11.89
N ALA A 47 8.43 -5.24 11.20
CA ALA A 47 9.64 -4.45 11.00
C ALA A 47 9.33 -3.18 10.19
N MET A 48 8.54 -3.29 9.13
CA MET A 48 8.08 -2.17 8.33
C MET A 48 7.35 -1.11 9.20
N TYR A 49 6.35 -1.53 9.97
CA TYR A 49 5.62 -0.64 10.88
C TYR A 49 6.50 -0.04 11.97
N SER A 50 7.43 -0.80 12.54
CA SER A 50 8.38 -0.27 13.52
C SER A 50 9.17 0.91 12.96
N HIS A 51 9.61 0.84 11.70
CA HIS A 51 10.24 1.98 11.02
C HIS A 51 9.26 3.14 10.78
N PHE A 52 8.08 2.86 10.24
CA PHE A 52 7.06 3.87 9.96
C PHE A 52 6.63 4.64 11.22
N LEU A 53 6.21 3.93 12.26
CA LEU A 53 5.59 4.51 13.45
C LEU A 53 6.62 5.20 14.34
N MET A 54 7.79 4.60 14.53
CA MET A 54 8.82 5.16 15.41
C MET A 54 9.62 6.28 14.74
N LYS A 55 10.15 6.04 13.53
CA LYS A 55 11.00 7.04 12.85
C LYS A 55 10.18 8.06 12.07
N GLY A 56 9.09 7.62 11.41
CA GLY A 56 8.22 8.53 10.68
C GLY A 56 7.31 9.31 11.62
N GLY A 57 6.52 8.58 12.41
CA GLY A 57 5.54 9.15 13.32
C GLY A 57 6.14 10.10 14.35
N ARG A 58 6.87 9.53 15.31
CA ARG A 58 7.31 10.25 16.51
C ARG A 58 8.40 11.29 16.26
N GLU A 59 9.34 11.03 15.35
CA GLU A 59 10.47 11.94 15.12
C GLU A 59 10.17 13.05 14.11
N ARG A 60 9.25 12.83 13.16
CA ARG A 60 8.94 13.78 12.07
C ARG A 60 7.58 14.47 12.24
N ASN A 61 6.95 14.34 13.41
CA ASN A 61 5.68 14.99 13.74
C ASN A 61 4.61 14.78 12.65
N MET A 62 4.47 13.52 12.25
CA MET A 62 3.61 13.10 11.16
C MET A 62 2.14 13.21 11.58
N GLN A 63 1.33 13.80 10.71
CA GLN A 63 -0.13 13.91 10.85
C GLN A 63 -0.78 13.56 9.51
N ALA A 64 -1.95 12.92 9.54
CA ALA A 64 -2.63 12.51 8.32
C ALA A 64 -4.12 12.85 8.35
N VAL A 65 -4.67 13.15 7.18
CA VAL A 65 -6.12 13.23 6.94
C VAL A 65 -6.44 12.36 5.73
N ALA A 66 -7.33 11.40 5.92
CA ALA A 66 -7.72 10.46 4.88
C ALA A 66 -9.17 10.67 4.42
N ARG A 67 -9.46 10.21 3.21
CA ARG A 67 -10.80 10.04 2.66
C ARG A 67 -10.90 8.70 1.95
N ILE A 68 -12.05 8.03 2.12
CA ILE A 68 -12.37 6.83 1.36
C ILE A 68 -12.79 7.25 -0.05
N ILE A 69 -12.17 6.66 -1.07
CA ILE A 69 -12.46 6.92 -2.48
C ILE A 69 -13.44 5.88 -3.03
N ALA A 70 -13.26 4.62 -2.66
CA ALA A 70 -14.10 3.54 -3.13
C ALA A 70 -14.10 2.37 -2.14
N GLU A 71 -15.19 1.61 -2.15
CA GLU A 71 -15.36 0.40 -1.36
C GLU A 71 -15.94 -0.70 -2.24
N ALA A 72 -15.46 -1.91 -2.00
CA ALA A 72 -16.06 -3.13 -2.52
C ALA A 72 -16.21 -4.15 -1.38
N ARG A 73 -16.65 -5.37 -1.70
CA ARG A 73 -17.09 -6.36 -0.70
C ARG A 73 -16.05 -6.66 0.39
N ASN A 74 -14.77 -6.69 0.04
CA ASN A 74 -13.65 -7.06 0.91
C ASN A 74 -12.41 -6.20 0.66
N THR A 75 -12.59 -5.06 -0.02
CA THR A 75 -11.50 -4.14 -0.33
C THR A 75 -11.97 -2.71 -0.18
N LEU A 76 -11.04 -1.85 0.21
CA LEU A 76 -11.27 -0.42 0.34
C LEU A 76 -10.10 0.33 -0.29
N MET A 77 -10.40 1.43 -0.96
CA MET A 77 -9.43 2.33 -1.51
C MET A 77 -9.55 3.69 -0.82
N ARG A 78 -8.46 4.17 -0.21
CA ARG A 78 -8.40 5.49 0.41
C ARG A 78 -7.26 6.32 -0.15
N GLU A 79 -7.40 7.63 -0.02
CA GLU A 79 -6.32 8.59 -0.23
C GLU A 79 -6.13 9.39 1.06
N ALA A 80 -4.88 9.67 1.39
CA ALA A 80 -4.52 10.46 2.55
C ALA A 80 -3.49 11.52 2.19
N TRP A 81 -3.70 12.71 2.76
CA TRP A 81 -2.65 13.72 2.86
C TRP A 81 -1.87 13.49 4.14
N VAL A 82 -0.54 13.47 4.04
CA VAL A 82 0.36 13.30 5.17
C VAL A 82 1.28 14.48 5.28
N SER A 83 1.23 15.16 6.41
CA SER A 83 2.08 16.30 6.73
C SER A 83 3.13 15.93 7.77
N TYR A 84 4.38 16.26 7.51
CA TYR A 84 5.52 15.96 8.41
C TYR A 84 6.58 17.06 8.31
N ASP A 85 7.46 17.13 9.32
CA ASP A 85 8.61 18.02 9.33
C ASP A 85 9.77 17.32 8.61
N ASN A 86 10.30 17.91 7.53
CA ASN A 86 11.42 17.33 6.78
C ASN A 86 12.76 17.47 7.53
N LEU A 87 13.85 16.91 6.99
CA LEU A 87 15.19 17.02 7.62
C LEU A 87 15.73 18.46 7.73
N GLU A 88 15.18 19.39 6.96
CA GLU A 88 15.49 20.83 7.02
C GLU A 88 14.61 21.58 8.05
N GLY A 89 13.72 20.87 8.75
CA GLY A 89 12.77 21.45 9.70
C GLY A 89 11.57 22.14 9.06
N LYS A 90 11.33 21.93 7.76
CA LYS A 90 10.18 22.50 7.04
C LYS A 90 9.00 21.54 7.08
N ARG A 91 7.80 22.06 7.38
CA ARG A 91 6.54 21.34 7.21
C ARG A 91 6.24 21.15 5.73
N VAL A 92 6.14 19.89 5.31
CA VAL A 92 5.76 19.49 3.94
C VAL A 92 4.55 18.57 4.00
N THR A 93 3.83 18.45 2.88
CA THR A 93 2.69 17.56 2.74
C THR A 93 2.85 16.73 1.47
N GLY A 94 2.80 15.42 1.63
CA GLY A 94 2.69 14.48 0.52
C GLY A 94 1.32 13.81 0.51
N VAL A 95 1.10 13.00 -0.52
CA VAL A 95 -0.12 12.23 -0.72
C VAL A 95 0.23 10.76 -0.89
N TYR A 96 -0.58 9.88 -0.30
CA TYR A 96 -0.62 8.49 -0.73
C TYR A 96 -2.06 8.01 -0.94
N MET A 97 -2.16 6.93 -1.68
CA MET A 97 -3.38 6.19 -1.95
C MET A 97 -3.09 4.73 -1.65
N VAL A 98 -3.98 4.07 -0.92
CA VAL A 98 -3.81 2.66 -0.55
C VAL A 98 -5.05 1.87 -0.89
N VAL A 99 -4.83 0.68 -1.43
CA VAL A 99 -5.84 -0.37 -1.56
C VAL A 99 -5.62 -1.34 -0.41
N VAL A 100 -6.62 -1.47 0.46
CA VAL A 100 -6.60 -2.34 1.63
C VAL A 100 -7.49 -3.54 1.35
N GLU A 101 -6.97 -4.74 1.60
CA GLU A 101 -7.71 -5.99 1.45
C GLU A 101 -8.03 -6.60 2.82
N PHE A 102 -9.25 -7.13 2.94
CA PHE A 102 -9.76 -7.69 4.20
C PHE A 102 -10.11 -9.17 4.05
N ASP A 103 -9.81 -9.92 5.10
CA ASP A 103 -10.26 -11.30 5.25
C ASP A 103 -11.73 -11.27 5.73
N PRO A 104 -12.67 -11.82 4.93
CA PRO A 104 -14.09 -11.74 5.26
C PRO A 104 -14.48 -12.63 6.46
N GLU A 105 -13.69 -13.62 6.83
CA GLU A 105 -13.96 -14.55 7.94
C GLU A 105 -13.27 -14.08 9.21
N LEU A 106 -11.96 -13.81 9.13
CA LEU A 106 -11.15 -13.37 10.26
C LEU A 106 -11.43 -11.92 10.66
N LYS A 107 -12.06 -11.14 9.78
CA LYS A 107 -12.32 -9.70 9.97
C LYS A 107 -11.03 -8.94 10.29
N LYS A 108 -9.99 -9.21 9.49
CA LYS A 108 -8.65 -8.63 9.64
C LYS A 108 -8.13 -8.11 8.30
N ILE A 109 -7.14 -7.24 8.34
CA ILE A 109 -6.44 -6.77 7.14
C ILE A 109 -5.50 -7.88 6.66
N VAL A 110 -5.64 -8.25 5.39
CA VAL A 110 -4.77 -9.22 4.71
C VAL A 110 -3.53 -8.53 4.18
N GLY A 111 -3.70 -7.31 3.69
CA GLY A 111 -2.63 -6.64 3.00
C GLY A 111 -3.01 -5.24 2.52
N GLU A 112 -1.99 -4.52 2.10
CA GLU A 112 -2.12 -3.18 1.56
C GLU A 112 -1.22 -3.01 0.35
N ARG A 113 -1.73 -2.28 -0.66
CA ARG A 113 -0.92 -1.79 -1.77
C ARG A 113 -0.94 -0.26 -1.77
N MET A 114 0.18 0.36 -1.40
CA MET A 114 0.29 1.80 -1.19
C MET A 114 1.07 2.50 -2.31
N TYR A 115 0.40 3.40 -3.02
CA TYR A 115 0.98 4.31 -4.00
C TYR A 115 1.17 5.69 -3.38
N ALA A 116 2.34 6.28 -3.55
CA ALA A 116 2.68 7.58 -2.98
C ALA A 116 3.09 8.59 -4.06
N ASP A 117 2.88 9.88 -3.80
CA ASP A 117 3.50 10.93 -4.59
C ASP A 117 5.02 11.00 -4.32
N THR A 118 5.72 11.88 -5.03
CA THR A 118 7.18 12.02 -4.87
C THR A 118 7.58 12.48 -3.47
N ILE A 119 6.79 13.36 -2.84
CA ILE A 119 7.11 13.93 -1.52
C ILE A 119 7.06 12.83 -0.46
N TYR A 120 5.97 12.07 -0.41
CA TYR A 120 5.83 10.99 0.55
C TYR A 120 6.78 9.84 0.22
N THR A 121 7.00 9.53 -1.05
CA THR A 121 8.00 8.51 -1.46
C THR A 121 9.40 8.84 -0.96
N ASP A 122 9.82 10.10 -0.99
CA ASP A 122 11.13 10.50 -0.48
C ASP A 122 11.23 10.30 1.04
N LEU A 123 10.15 10.60 1.79
CA LEU A 123 10.09 10.24 3.21
C LEU A 123 10.23 8.73 3.40
N LEU A 124 9.51 7.90 2.65
CA LEU A 124 9.61 6.44 2.77
C LEU A 124 11.06 5.97 2.62
N LYS A 125 11.75 6.45 1.59
CA LYS A 125 13.18 6.14 1.36
C LYS A 125 14.05 6.56 2.55
N GLU A 126 13.79 7.72 3.15
CA GLU A 126 14.51 8.16 4.36
C GLU A 126 14.27 7.23 5.56
N LEU A 127 13.02 6.80 5.80
CA LEU A 127 12.66 5.99 6.98
C LEU A 127 13.27 4.58 6.93
N PHE A 128 13.31 4.00 5.74
CA PHE A 128 13.85 2.66 5.53
C PHE A 128 15.36 2.66 5.26
N GLY A 129 15.88 3.75 4.71
CA GLY A 129 17.27 3.87 4.29
C GLY A 129 17.64 2.89 3.18
N GLU A 130 18.94 2.66 2.99
CA GLU A 130 19.47 1.77 1.95
C GLU A 130 19.08 0.29 2.13
N ASN A 131 18.60 -0.08 3.32
CA ASN A 131 18.34 -1.46 3.73
C ASN A 131 16.90 -1.91 3.52
N ILE A 132 16.07 -1.15 2.81
CA ILE A 132 14.64 -1.47 2.66
C ILE A 132 14.39 -2.88 2.08
N GLY A 133 15.22 -3.33 1.13
CA GLY A 133 15.15 -4.68 0.55
C GLY A 133 15.76 -5.79 1.40
N SER A 134 16.15 -5.49 2.64
CA SER A 134 16.71 -6.48 3.59
C SER A 134 15.76 -6.77 4.76
N LEU A 135 14.56 -6.18 4.76
CA LEU A 135 13.53 -6.53 5.73
C LEU A 135 13.16 -8.02 5.60
N PRO A 136 12.84 -8.71 6.70
CA PRO A 136 12.36 -10.09 6.63
C PRO A 136 11.17 -10.19 5.67
N GLY A 137 11.17 -11.18 4.79
CA GLY A 137 10.08 -11.38 3.83
C GLY A 137 9.99 -10.32 2.72
N SER A 138 10.96 -9.42 2.59
CA SER A 138 10.95 -8.43 1.52
C SER A 138 11.45 -9.00 0.20
N SER A 139 10.78 -8.65 -0.90
CA SER A 139 11.17 -9.03 -2.27
C SER A 139 10.87 -7.90 -3.26
N PRO A 140 11.59 -7.80 -4.38
CA PRO A 140 11.17 -6.96 -5.49
C PRO A 140 9.78 -7.36 -5.98
N ILE A 141 8.88 -6.39 -6.20
CA ILE A 141 7.55 -6.66 -6.78
C ILE A 141 7.68 -7.35 -8.15
N SER A 142 8.75 -7.04 -8.89
CA SER A 142 9.04 -7.69 -10.18
C SER A 142 9.16 -9.21 -10.10
N ASP A 143 9.46 -9.77 -8.92
CA ASP A 143 9.62 -11.21 -8.74
C ASP A 143 8.27 -11.94 -8.69
N SER A 144 7.17 -11.23 -8.41
CA SER A 144 5.80 -11.77 -8.32
C SER A 144 4.85 -11.25 -9.41
N THR A 145 5.17 -10.12 -10.07
CA THR A 145 4.34 -9.60 -11.16
C THR A 145 4.45 -10.43 -12.43
N PRO A 146 3.33 -10.63 -13.16
CA PRO A 146 3.36 -11.35 -14.43
C PRO A 146 4.09 -10.56 -15.51
N ILE A 147 4.83 -11.27 -16.37
CA ILE A 147 5.30 -10.73 -17.65
C ILE A 147 4.14 -10.80 -18.64
N ILE A 148 3.76 -9.66 -19.19
CA ILE A 148 2.62 -9.53 -20.11
C ILE A 148 3.15 -9.36 -21.53
N ASP A 149 3.03 -10.41 -22.35
CA ASP A 149 3.42 -10.37 -23.77
C ASP A 149 2.37 -9.67 -24.65
N VAL A 150 1.09 -9.84 -24.32
CA VAL A 150 -0.05 -9.25 -25.03
C VAL A 150 -1.06 -8.76 -24.00
N HIS A 151 -1.57 -7.54 -24.19
CA HIS A 151 -2.58 -6.99 -23.30
C HIS A 151 -3.92 -7.76 -23.41
N ASP A 152 -4.65 -7.88 -22.30
CA ASP A 152 -5.91 -8.61 -22.20
C ASP A 152 -7.15 -7.79 -22.65
N ALA A 153 -6.96 -6.52 -23.01
CA ALA A 153 -8.08 -5.59 -23.28
C ALA A 153 -9.10 -6.09 -24.32
N PHE A 154 -8.68 -6.89 -25.33
CA PHE A 154 -9.61 -7.49 -26.30
C PHE A 154 -10.49 -8.57 -25.67
N GLU A 155 -9.91 -9.43 -24.84
CA GLU A 155 -10.64 -10.47 -24.12
C GLU A 155 -11.60 -9.84 -23.09
N ALA A 156 -11.14 -8.80 -22.38
CA ALA A 156 -11.97 -8.03 -21.46
C ALA A 156 -13.16 -7.35 -22.16
N ALA A 157 -12.96 -6.83 -23.38
CA ALA A 157 -14.03 -6.26 -24.19
C ALA A 157 -15.02 -7.34 -24.64
N ALA A 158 -14.53 -8.49 -25.14
CA ALA A 158 -15.36 -9.62 -25.55
C ALA A 158 -16.22 -10.16 -24.40
N ALA A 159 -15.64 -10.30 -23.19
CA ALA A 159 -16.37 -10.74 -21.99
C ALA A 159 -17.49 -9.77 -21.58
N ARG A 160 -17.40 -8.49 -21.99
CA ARG A 160 -18.42 -7.46 -21.75
C ARG A 160 -19.37 -7.27 -22.96
N GLY A 161 -19.23 -8.08 -24.01
CA GLY A 161 -20.02 -7.95 -25.23
C GLY A 161 -19.70 -6.69 -26.04
N ILE A 162 -18.53 -6.07 -25.84
CA ILE A 162 -18.10 -4.85 -26.53
C ILE A 162 -17.25 -5.25 -27.75
N ALA A 163 -17.75 -4.95 -28.95
CA ALA A 163 -16.99 -5.13 -30.18
C ALA A 163 -16.01 -3.96 -30.39
N ILE A 164 -14.71 -4.23 -30.27
CA ILE A 164 -13.67 -3.25 -30.62
C ILE A 164 -13.28 -3.44 -32.09
N ASN A 165 -13.86 -2.63 -32.97
CA ASN A 165 -13.45 -2.56 -34.38
C ASN A 165 -12.20 -1.68 -34.51
N ASN A 166 -11.02 -2.24 -34.26
CA ASN A 166 -9.77 -1.52 -34.51
C ASN A 166 -9.15 -2.00 -35.84
N PRO A 167 -9.12 -1.15 -36.89
CA PRO A 167 -8.59 -1.53 -38.20
C PRO A 167 -7.08 -1.82 -38.21
N HIS A 168 -6.37 -1.55 -37.11
CA HIS A 168 -4.94 -1.81 -36.96
C HIS A 168 -4.62 -3.08 -36.15
N VAL A 169 -5.62 -3.78 -35.63
CA VAL A 169 -5.44 -5.01 -34.85
C VAL A 169 -5.69 -6.19 -35.78
N LYS A 170 -4.64 -6.93 -36.12
CA LYS A 170 -4.80 -8.17 -36.87
C LYS A 170 -5.57 -9.18 -36.01
N PRO A 171 -6.52 -9.95 -36.58
CA PRO A 171 -7.14 -11.06 -35.86
C PRO A 171 -6.05 -12.01 -35.38
N ALA A 172 -6.13 -12.45 -34.12
CA ALA A 172 -5.27 -13.51 -33.62
C ALA A 172 -5.52 -14.79 -34.44
N LEU A 173 -4.45 -15.42 -34.91
CA LEU A 173 -4.46 -16.69 -35.64
C LEU A 173 -4.70 -17.87 -34.70
#